data_AF-A0AB36GHX5-F1
#
_entry.id   AF-A0AB36GHX5-F1
#
_cell.length_a   1.000
_cell.length_b   1.000
_cell.length_c   1.000
_cell.angle_alpha   90.00
_cell.angle_beta   90.00
_cell.angle_gamma   90.00
#
_symmetry.space_group_name_H-M   'P 1'
#
loop_
_entity.id
_entity.type
_entity.pdbx_description
1 polymer ?
#
loop_
_entity_poly.entity_id
_entity_poly.type
_entity_poly.pdbx_seq_one_letter_code
_entity_poly.pdbx_strand_id
1 'polypeptide(L)'
;MSNGATSILLDTNILLSKTLRDWILLPNQILNKKYFDIHTTQNILDEWGYHWLRGNPTGNDAARVKVREQIGKSVFVLEGYPISSIHGYPDKNDLHIHAAMVKHNIDYLVTNDKALLDYWETSENTDEPLPYVTISADDLLMTYTEKSFGRADRNSLVMRKGDLAEIYLFQERYFIHKYGESDLCGALERAEAPRFAHYLRHHIIPHLPE
;
A
#
# COMPACT_ATOMS: atom_id res chain seq x y z
N MET A 1 16.78 -17.89 -5.35
CA MET A 1 15.97 -17.05 -6.26
C MET A 1 14.54 -17.54 -6.13
N SER A 2 13.70 -16.87 -5.36
CA SER A 2 12.30 -17.29 -5.19
C SER A 2 11.54 -17.00 -6.48
N ASN A 3 10.91 -18.03 -7.06
CA ASN A 3 9.87 -17.90 -8.08
C ASN A 3 8.55 -17.35 -7.47
N GLY A 4 8.64 -16.44 -6.48
CA GLY A 4 7.52 -15.95 -5.68
C GLY A 4 6.92 -14.66 -6.23
N ALA A 5 5.65 -14.41 -5.90
CA ALA A 5 5.03 -13.12 -6.14
C ALA A 5 5.80 -12.02 -5.37
N THR A 6 5.78 -10.80 -5.91
CA THR A 6 6.45 -9.64 -5.30
C THR A 6 5.92 -9.41 -3.88
N SER A 7 6.83 -9.29 -2.93
CA SER A 7 6.52 -9.04 -1.52
C SER A 7 6.57 -7.55 -1.20
N ILE A 8 5.56 -7.07 -0.48
CA ILE A 8 5.43 -5.66 -0.10
C ILE A 8 5.19 -5.54 1.41
N LEU A 9 5.81 -4.57 2.06
CA LEU A 9 5.51 -4.18 3.43
C LEU A 9 4.76 -2.84 3.41
N LEU A 10 3.57 -2.80 4.01
CA LEU A 10 2.78 -1.57 4.10
C LEU A 10 3.14 -0.79 5.36
N ASP A 11 3.52 0.46 5.18
CA ASP A 11 3.76 1.42 6.26
C ASP A 11 2.44 1.89 6.93
N THR A 12 2.55 2.47 8.12
CA THR A 12 1.45 2.98 8.93
C THR A 12 0.61 4.02 8.17
N ASN A 13 1.23 4.95 7.45
CA ASN A 13 0.50 5.98 6.69
C ASN A 13 -0.40 5.38 5.59
N ILE A 14 0.06 4.31 4.94
CA ILE A 14 -0.71 3.55 3.95
C ILE A 14 -1.88 2.84 4.64
N LEU A 15 -1.61 2.19 5.77
CA LEU A 15 -2.64 1.51 6.57
C LEU A 15 -3.61 2.46 7.25
N LEU A 16 -3.32 3.76 7.40
CA LEU A 16 -4.29 4.73 7.93
C LEU A 16 -5.28 5.20 6.86
N SER A 17 -4.85 5.31 5.60
CA SER A 17 -5.71 5.68 4.47
C SER A 17 -6.63 4.53 4.06
N LYS A 18 -7.95 4.68 4.28
CA LYS A 18 -8.93 3.67 3.81
C LYS A 18 -8.85 3.48 2.30
N THR A 19 -8.68 4.57 1.55
CA THR A 19 -8.55 4.54 0.10
C THR A 19 -7.38 3.65 -0.32
N LEU A 20 -6.18 3.90 0.20
CA LEU A 20 -4.99 3.13 -0.19
C LEU A 20 -5.10 1.67 0.27
N ARG A 21 -5.55 1.43 1.51
CA ARG A 21 -5.80 0.07 2.00
C ARG A 21 -6.72 -0.72 1.08
N ASP A 22 -7.85 -0.14 0.69
CA ASP A 22 -8.82 -0.85 -0.14
C ASP A 22 -8.24 -1.15 -1.52
N TRP A 23 -7.56 -0.18 -2.16
CA TRP A 23 -6.93 -0.37 -3.47
C TRP A 23 -5.75 -1.35 -3.48
N ILE A 24 -5.09 -1.55 -2.34
CA ILE A 24 -3.95 -2.48 -2.22
C ILE A 24 -4.41 -3.87 -1.77
N LEU A 25 -5.32 -3.96 -0.79
CA LEU A 25 -5.71 -5.23 -0.15
C LEU A 25 -6.85 -5.95 -0.88
N LEU A 26 -7.84 -5.23 -1.37
CA LEU A 26 -9.03 -5.84 -1.99
C LEU A 26 -8.75 -6.58 -3.31
N PRO A 27 -7.80 -6.17 -4.18
CA PRO A 27 -7.56 -6.90 -5.44
C PRO A 27 -7.33 -8.40 -5.25
N ASN A 28 -6.56 -8.79 -4.22
CA ASN A 28 -6.31 -10.20 -3.91
C ASN A 28 -7.60 -10.95 -3.55
N GLN A 29 -8.54 -10.28 -2.89
CA GLN A 29 -9.80 -10.86 -2.42
C GLN A 29 -10.87 -10.91 -3.51
N ILE A 30 -11.07 -9.80 -4.23
CA ILE A 30 -12.09 -9.66 -5.26
C ILE A 30 -11.81 -10.62 -6.41
N LEU A 31 -10.55 -10.65 -6.87
CA LEU A 31 -10.17 -11.41 -8.06
C LEU A 31 -9.73 -12.85 -7.76
N ASN A 32 -9.73 -13.24 -6.47
CA ASN A 32 -9.23 -14.52 -5.99
C ASN A 32 -7.86 -14.89 -6.60
N LYS A 33 -6.97 -13.89 -6.70
CA LYS A 33 -5.66 -14.00 -7.35
C LYS A 33 -4.64 -13.21 -6.56
N LYS A 34 -3.50 -13.82 -6.26
CA LYS A 34 -2.41 -13.17 -5.52
C LYS A 34 -1.60 -12.28 -6.47
N TYR A 35 -1.70 -10.96 -6.29
CA TYR A 35 -0.87 -9.96 -7.00
C TYR A 35 0.40 -9.63 -6.23
N PHE A 36 0.25 -9.45 -4.92
CA PHE A 36 1.34 -9.21 -3.99
C PHE A 36 1.26 -10.16 -2.79
N ASP A 37 2.43 -10.48 -2.24
CA ASP A 37 2.59 -11.00 -0.90
C ASP A 37 2.62 -9.78 0.03
N ILE A 38 1.49 -9.51 0.69
CA ILE A 38 1.32 -8.27 1.46
C ILE A 38 1.66 -8.52 2.91
N HIS A 39 2.57 -7.73 3.45
CA HIS A 39 3.10 -7.83 4.79
C HIS A 39 2.84 -6.57 5.60
N THR A 40 2.85 -6.73 6.92
CA THR A 40 2.98 -5.64 7.89
C THR A 40 3.78 -6.15 9.11
N THR A 41 3.96 -5.34 10.13
CA THR A 41 4.55 -5.77 11.40
C THR A 41 3.67 -5.39 12.58
N GLN A 42 3.90 -6.02 13.74
CA GLN A 42 3.21 -5.63 14.97
C GLN A 42 3.49 -4.16 15.34
N ASN A 43 4.72 -3.66 15.16
CA ASN A 43 5.05 -2.25 15.41
C ASN A 43 4.21 -1.30 14.56
N ILE A 44 4.09 -1.58 13.26
CA ILE A 44 3.27 -0.79 12.33
C ILE A 44 1.79 -0.85 12.73
N LEU A 45 1.27 -2.02 13.12
CA LEU A 45 -0.12 -2.14 13.56
C LEU A 45 -0.40 -1.39 14.87
N ASP A 46 0.59 -1.30 15.76
CA ASP A 46 0.47 -0.57 17.03
C ASP A 46 0.55 0.93 16.82
N GLU A 47 1.45 1.38 15.94
CA GLU A 47 1.51 2.76 15.48
C GLU A 47 0.20 3.17 14.77
N TRP A 48 -0.29 2.34 13.86
CA TRP A 48 -1.62 2.53 13.24
C TRP A 48 -2.71 2.70 14.28
N GLY A 49 -2.74 1.85 15.31
CA GLY A 49 -3.74 1.90 16.38
C GLY A 49 -3.65 3.19 17.19
N TYR A 50 -2.43 3.65 17.46
CA TYR A 50 -2.15 4.91 18.14
C TYR A 50 -2.63 6.12 17.33
N HIS A 51 -2.28 6.19 16.04
CA HIS A 51 -2.71 7.28 15.16
C HIS A 51 -4.22 7.27 14.90
N TRP A 52 -4.85 6.10 14.78
CA TRP A 52 -6.29 5.98 14.66
C TRP A 52 -7.01 6.61 15.85
N LEU A 53 -6.56 6.31 17.08
CA LEU A 53 -7.11 6.89 18.31
C LEU A 53 -6.90 8.40 18.37
N ARG A 54 -5.71 8.87 17.99
CA ARG A 54 -5.39 10.30 17.97
C ARG A 54 -6.30 11.07 17.00
N GLY A 55 -6.57 10.50 15.83
CA GLY A 55 -7.47 11.08 14.82
C GLY A 55 -8.96 10.90 15.13
N ASN A 56 -9.32 9.95 15.98
CA ASN A 56 -10.70 9.65 16.37
C ASN A 56 -10.84 9.50 17.90
N PRO A 57 -10.62 10.56 18.71
CA PRO A 57 -10.56 10.43 20.17
C PRO A 57 -11.85 9.90 20.81
N THR A 58 -12.99 10.13 20.16
CA THR A 58 -14.33 9.64 20.58
C THR A 58 -14.83 8.49 19.70
N GLY A 59 -13.95 7.90 18.89
CA GLY A 59 -14.29 6.84 17.95
C GLY A 59 -14.74 5.56 18.66
N ASN A 60 -15.61 4.80 18.00
CA ASN A 60 -16.06 3.50 18.49
C ASN A 60 -14.91 2.48 18.45
N ASP A 61 -14.49 1.98 19.60
CA ASP A 61 -13.43 0.97 19.71
C ASP A 61 -13.72 -0.30 18.91
N ALA A 62 -14.99 -0.76 18.87
CA ALA A 62 -15.36 -1.93 18.08
C ALA A 62 -15.11 -1.71 16.57
N ALA A 63 -15.23 -0.47 16.07
CA ALA A 63 -14.89 -0.16 14.69
C ALA A 63 -13.38 -0.24 14.45
N ARG A 64 -12.57 0.24 15.40
CA ARG A 64 -11.11 0.12 15.36
C ARG A 64 -10.66 -1.34 15.34
N VAL A 65 -11.16 -2.15 16.27
CA VAL A 65 -10.85 -3.59 16.36
C VAL A 65 -11.24 -4.28 15.06
N LYS A 66 -12.43 -4.01 14.52
CA LYS A 66 -12.88 -4.57 13.25
C LYS A 66 -11.94 -4.23 12.09
N VAL A 67 -11.47 -2.99 11.98
CA VAL A 67 -10.51 -2.61 10.93
C VAL A 67 -9.18 -3.32 11.12
N ARG A 68 -8.66 -3.42 12.36
CA ARG A 68 -7.42 -4.15 12.66
C ARG A 68 -7.52 -5.62 12.25
N GLU A 69 -8.63 -6.28 12.58
CA GLU A 69 -8.89 -7.67 12.18
C GLU A 69 -8.98 -7.83 10.67
N GLN A 70 -9.61 -6.89 9.96
CA GLN A 70 -9.70 -6.92 8.50
C GLN A 70 -8.32 -6.77 7.85
N ILE A 71 -7.47 -5.88 8.37
CA ILE A 71 -6.07 -5.76 7.93
C ILE A 71 -5.35 -7.09 8.19
N GLY A 72 -5.39 -7.61 9.41
CA GLY A 72 -4.70 -8.84 9.79
C GLY A 72 -5.12 -10.08 8.97
N LYS A 73 -6.38 -10.16 8.52
CA LYS A 73 -6.85 -11.23 7.63
C LYS A 73 -6.35 -11.10 6.18
N SER A 74 -5.86 -9.92 5.81
CA SER A 74 -5.47 -9.58 4.43
C SER A 74 -3.96 -9.54 4.22
N VAL A 75 -3.17 -9.67 5.29
CA VAL A 75 -1.72 -9.51 5.28
C VAL A 75 -1.02 -10.58 6.12
N PHE A 76 0.28 -10.79 5.89
CA PHE A 76 1.15 -11.54 6.78
C PHE A 76 1.81 -10.59 7.78
N VAL A 77 1.59 -10.82 9.08
CA VAL A 77 2.25 -10.04 10.15
C VAL A 77 3.63 -10.64 10.42
N LEU A 78 4.68 -9.89 10.10
CA LEU A 78 6.07 -10.29 10.31
C LEU A 78 6.51 -10.01 11.75
N GLU A 79 7.33 -10.91 12.27
CA GLU A 79 7.85 -10.89 13.64
C GLU A 79 9.33 -11.32 13.67
N GLY A 80 9.97 -11.23 14.85
CA GLY A 80 11.28 -11.85 15.09
C GLY A 80 12.48 -11.17 14.44
N TYR A 81 12.42 -9.86 14.23
CA TYR A 81 13.53 -9.05 13.70
C TYR A 81 14.16 -8.16 14.80
N PRO A 82 15.49 -8.12 14.92
CA PRO A 82 16.17 -7.23 15.85
C PRO A 82 16.27 -5.81 15.27
N ILE A 83 16.02 -4.79 16.09
CA ILE A 83 16.14 -3.39 15.69
C ILE A 83 17.55 -2.90 16.06
N SER A 84 18.28 -2.40 15.07
CA SER A 84 19.61 -1.81 15.24
C SER A 84 19.63 -0.37 14.74
N SER A 85 20.49 0.46 15.32
CA SER A 85 20.72 1.82 14.81
C SER A 85 21.43 1.77 13.46
N ILE A 86 20.97 2.61 12.52
CA ILE A 86 21.60 2.80 11.22
C ILE A 86 22.03 4.27 11.13
N HIS A 87 23.30 4.48 10.80
CA HIS A 87 23.82 5.84 10.66
C HIS A 87 23.15 6.52 9.47
N GLY A 88 22.71 7.77 9.65
CA GLY A 88 22.07 8.55 8.59
C GLY A 88 20.61 8.17 8.30
N TYR A 89 20.04 7.17 8.97
CA TYR A 89 18.63 6.81 8.76
C TYR A 89 17.68 7.94 9.20
N PRO A 90 16.62 8.28 8.43
CA PRO A 90 15.91 9.56 8.59
C PRO A 90 15.19 9.73 9.92
N ASP A 91 14.43 8.70 10.34
CA ASP A 91 13.77 8.65 11.65
C ASP A 91 14.17 7.37 12.39
N LYS A 92 14.58 7.53 13.65
CA LYS A 92 14.90 6.43 14.54
C LYS A 92 13.67 5.58 14.86
N ASN A 93 12.46 6.15 14.81
CA ASN A 93 11.23 5.39 15.03
C ASN A 93 10.99 4.38 13.89
N ASP A 94 11.42 4.70 12.66
CA ASP A 94 11.23 3.86 11.48
C ASP A 94 12.30 2.75 11.33
N LEU A 95 13.27 2.66 12.26
CA LEU A 95 14.30 1.61 12.23
C LEU A 95 13.69 0.19 12.33
N HIS A 96 12.51 0.05 12.93
CA HIS A 96 11.80 -1.23 12.93
C HIS A 96 11.34 -1.66 11.53
N ILE A 97 11.03 -0.70 10.66
CA ILE A 97 10.62 -0.96 9.28
C ILE A 97 11.81 -1.55 8.53
N HIS A 98 12.96 -0.87 8.57
CA HIS A 98 14.19 -1.37 7.96
C HIS A 98 14.56 -2.77 8.48
N ALA A 99 14.56 -2.97 9.80
CA ALA A 99 14.90 -4.26 10.40
C ALA A 99 14.00 -5.40 9.88
N ALA A 100 12.70 -5.15 9.74
CA ALA A 100 11.75 -6.12 9.19
C ALA A 100 12.02 -6.39 7.70
N MET A 101 12.22 -5.33 6.90
CA MET A 101 12.51 -5.43 5.47
C MET A 101 13.74 -6.30 5.21
N VAL A 102 14.85 -6.05 5.91
CA VAL A 102 16.11 -6.80 5.76
C VAL A 102 15.98 -8.23 6.25
N LYS A 103 15.42 -8.44 7.45
CA LYS A 103 15.32 -9.78 8.06
C LYS A 103 14.50 -10.74 7.21
N HIS A 104 13.43 -10.24 6.61
CA HIS A 104 12.47 -11.04 5.84
C HIS A 104 12.65 -10.93 4.33
N ASN A 105 13.67 -10.19 3.86
CA ASN A 105 14.00 -10.01 2.45
C ASN A 105 12.77 -9.57 1.62
N ILE A 106 12.09 -8.53 2.10
CA ILE A 106 10.90 -7.96 1.44
C ILE A 106 11.34 -7.08 0.28
N ASP A 107 10.67 -7.20 -0.87
CA ASP A 107 11.08 -6.49 -2.10
C ASP A 107 10.80 -4.98 -2.02
N TYR A 108 9.61 -4.59 -1.55
CA TYR A 108 9.17 -3.19 -1.52
C TYR A 108 8.65 -2.73 -0.17
N LEU A 109 9.13 -1.57 0.31
CA LEU A 109 8.47 -0.79 1.34
C LEU A 109 7.51 0.19 0.66
N VAL A 110 6.22 0.11 0.96
CA VAL A 110 5.19 1.01 0.44
C VAL A 110 4.93 2.09 1.48
N THR A 111 5.25 3.34 1.15
CA THR A 111 5.09 4.49 2.05
C THR A 111 4.92 5.79 1.27
N ASN A 112 4.13 6.73 1.82
CA ASN A 112 4.11 8.12 1.36
C ASN A 112 4.98 9.04 2.23
N ASP A 113 5.81 8.48 3.12
CA ASP A 113 6.79 9.27 3.87
C ASP A 113 7.91 9.76 2.94
N LYS A 114 7.97 11.08 2.75
CA LYS A 114 8.94 11.72 1.85
C LYS A 114 10.37 11.54 2.31
N ALA A 115 10.63 11.54 3.62
CA ALA A 115 11.98 11.37 4.14
C ALA A 115 12.50 9.95 3.87
N LEU A 116 11.65 8.92 3.98
CA LEU A 116 12.01 7.55 3.62
C LEU A 116 12.16 7.35 2.11
N LEU A 117 11.33 8.01 1.29
CA LEU A 117 11.46 7.99 -0.17
C LEU A 117 12.78 8.65 -0.63
N ASP A 118 13.07 9.85 -0.14
CA ASP A 118 14.29 10.60 -0.47
C ASP A 118 15.55 9.88 0.04
N TYR A 119 15.46 9.26 1.22
CA TYR A 119 16.56 8.45 1.76
C TYR A 119 16.86 7.23 0.91
N TRP A 120 15.83 6.56 0.39
CA TRP A 120 16.04 5.43 -0.52
C TRP A 120 16.76 5.88 -1.80
N GLU A 121 16.25 6.94 -2.46
CA GLU A 121 16.84 7.47 -3.70
C GLU A 121 18.29 7.91 -3.51
N THR A 122 18.60 8.56 -2.39
CA THR A 122 19.98 8.93 -2.06
C THR A 122 20.85 7.71 -1.75
N SER A 123 20.34 6.74 -0.98
CA SER A 123 21.07 5.51 -0.62
C SER A 123 21.38 4.62 -1.82
N GLU A 124 20.49 4.55 -2.82
CA GLU A 124 20.68 3.78 -4.06
C GLU A 124 21.92 4.25 -4.84
N ASN A 125 22.30 5.52 -4.67
CA ASN A 125 23.46 6.13 -5.31
C ASN A 125 24.74 6.09 -4.44
N THR A 126 24.80 5.20 -3.45
CA THR A 126 25.97 4.99 -2.56
C THR A 126 26.59 3.60 -2.74
N ASP A 127 27.76 3.39 -2.14
CA ASP A 127 28.42 2.07 -2.10
C ASP A 127 27.69 1.05 -1.18
N GLU A 128 26.70 1.49 -0.39
CA GLU A 128 25.93 0.67 0.55
C GLU A 128 24.40 0.85 0.32
N PRO A 129 23.87 0.44 -0.84
CA PRO A 129 22.46 0.62 -1.16
C PRO A 129 21.56 -0.22 -0.24
N LEU A 130 20.34 0.27 0.01
CA LEU A 130 19.32 -0.51 0.70
C LEU A 130 19.00 -1.80 -0.07
N PRO A 131 18.81 -2.94 0.61
CA PRO A 131 18.54 -4.22 -0.05
C PRO A 131 17.09 -4.39 -0.53
N TYR A 132 16.29 -3.31 -0.48
CA TYR A 132 14.88 -3.26 -0.86
C TYR A 132 14.57 -1.92 -1.52
N VAL A 133 13.44 -1.84 -2.21
CA VAL A 133 12.96 -0.62 -2.86
C VAL A 133 11.94 0.10 -1.97
N THR A 134 12.08 1.40 -1.76
CA THR A 134 11.01 2.23 -1.19
C THR A 134 10.18 2.82 -2.33
N ILE A 135 8.86 2.66 -2.28
CA ILE A 135 7.94 3.09 -3.35
C ILE A 135 6.73 3.83 -2.76
N SER A 136 6.28 4.87 -3.46
CA SER A 136 5.05 5.59 -3.11
C SER A 136 3.81 4.73 -3.37
N ALA A 137 2.70 5.06 -2.71
CA ALA A 137 1.43 4.38 -2.98
C ALA A 137 0.97 4.60 -4.43
N ASP A 138 1.14 5.82 -4.96
CA ASP A 138 0.78 6.14 -6.35
C ASP A 138 1.62 5.30 -7.33
N ASP A 139 2.94 5.23 -7.12
CA ASP A 139 3.83 4.45 -7.98
C ASP A 139 3.53 2.95 -7.91
N LEU A 140 3.24 2.42 -6.72
CA LEU A 140 2.80 1.03 -6.56
C LEU A 140 1.52 0.77 -7.34
N LEU A 141 0.49 1.60 -7.18
CA LEU A 141 -0.79 1.42 -7.87
C LEU A 141 -0.62 1.58 -9.38
N MET A 142 0.28 2.43 -9.83
CA MET A 142 0.64 2.54 -11.25
C MET A 142 1.29 1.26 -11.81
N THR A 143 1.85 0.36 -10.97
CA THR A 143 2.31 -0.96 -11.44
C THR A 143 1.17 -1.88 -11.90
N TYR A 144 -0.07 -1.62 -11.46
CA TYR A 144 -1.26 -2.32 -11.96
C TYR A 144 -1.63 -1.93 -13.38
N THR A 145 -1.12 -0.81 -13.87
CA THR A 145 -1.48 -0.23 -15.16
C THR A 145 -0.57 -0.75 -16.28
N GLU A 146 -0.84 -0.37 -17.53
CA GLU A 146 0.00 -0.77 -18.66
C GLU A 146 1.45 -0.26 -18.52
N LYS A 147 2.42 -1.04 -19.04
CA LYS A 147 3.86 -0.73 -18.95
C LYS A 147 4.25 0.66 -19.43
N SER A 148 3.49 1.27 -20.34
CA SER A 148 3.73 2.63 -20.82
C SER A 148 3.46 3.71 -19.77
N PHE A 149 2.81 3.39 -18.65
CA PHE A 149 2.41 4.35 -17.62
C PHE A 149 3.04 4.10 -16.24
N GLY A 150 3.75 2.98 -16.05
CA GLY A 150 4.36 2.59 -14.77
C GLY A 150 5.85 2.18 -14.88
N ARG A 151 6.58 2.20 -13.77
CA ARG A 151 7.98 1.72 -13.65
C ARG A 151 8.08 0.17 -13.54
N ALA A 152 7.10 -0.57 -14.07
CA ALA A 152 7.06 -2.02 -13.92
C ALA A 152 8.04 -2.69 -14.90
N ASP A 153 9.24 -3.01 -14.44
CA ASP A 153 10.22 -3.86 -15.15
C ASP A 153 9.71 -5.32 -15.25
N ARG A 154 8.96 -5.78 -14.24
CA ARG A 154 8.36 -7.11 -14.16
C ARG A 154 6.93 -7.15 -14.71
N ASN A 155 6.71 -7.97 -15.74
CA ASN A 155 5.38 -8.25 -16.34
C ASN A 155 4.31 -8.74 -15.34
N SER A 156 4.69 -9.15 -14.12
CA SER A 156 3.84 -9.90 -13.20
C SER A 156 2.82 -9.07 -12.42
N LEU A 157 2.90 -7.73 -12.46
CA LEU A 157 2.06 -6.85 -11.63
C LEU A 157 0.95 -6.13 -12.40
N VAL A 158 1.04 -6.11 -13.73
CA VAL A 158 0.04 -5.46 -14.59
C VAL A 158 -1.28 -6.21 -14.50
N MET A 159 -2.36 -5.49 -14.18
CA MET A 159 -3.72 -6.00 -14.17
C MET A 159 -4.38 -5.83 -15.53
N ARG A 160 -5.29 -6.73 -15.89
CA ARG A 160 -6.14 -6.50 -17.08
C ARG A 160 -7.09 -5.35 -16.78
N LYS A 161 -7.45 -4.57 -17.80
CA LYS A 161 -8.45 -3.48 -17.63
C LYS A 161 -9.77 -3.98 -17.03
N GLY A 162 -10.22 -5.17 -17.41
CA GLY A 162 -11.42 -5.79 -16.83
C GLY A 162 -11.29 -6.08 -15.33
N ASP A 163 -10.10 -6.50 -14.87
CA ASP A 163 -9.84 -6.77 -13.45
C ASP A 163 -9.87 -5.45 -12.64
N LEU A 164 -9.25 -4.38 -13.17
CA LEU A 164 -9.31 -3.04 -12.57
C LEU A 164 -10.73 -2.46 -12.58
N ALA A 165 -11.49 -2.67 -13.65
CA ALA A 165 -12.89 -2.27 -13.75
C ALA A 165 -13.75 -2.98 -12.68
N GLU A 166 -13.53 -4.27 -12.46
CA GLU A 166 -14.25 -5.04 -11.43
C GLU A 166 -13.95 -4.51 -10.02
N ILE A 167 -12.68 -4.25 -9.71
CA ILE A 167 -12.26 -3.65 -8.42
C ILE A 167 -12.89 -2.26 -8.24
N TYR A 168 -12.86 -1.43 -9.28
CA TYR A 168 -13.46 -0.09 -9.25
C TYR A 168 -14.96 -0.17 -8.96
N LEU A 169 -15.71 -0.96 -9.75
CA LEU A 169 -17.16 -1.12 -9.59
C LEU A 169 -17.54 -1.71 -8.22
N PHE A 170 -16.73 -2.62 -7.68
CA PHE A 170 -16.93 -3.15 -6.34
C PHE A 170 -16.87 -2.05 -5.28
N GLN A 171 -15.84 -1.21 -5.33
CA GLN A 171 -15.68 -0.10 -4.41
C GLN A 171 -16.76 0.97 -4.63
N GLU A 172 -17.09 1.30 -5.87
CA GLU A 172 -18.10 2.30 -6.21
C GLU A 172 -19.48 1.91 -5.66
N ARG A 173 -19.91 0.64 -5.87
CA ARG A 173 -21.16 0.12 -5.30
C ARG A 173 -21.17 0.23 -3.77
N TYR A 174 -20.05 -0.05 -3.11
CA TYR A 174 -19.95 0.09 -1.66
C TYR A 174 -20.11 1.55 -1.23
N PHE A 175 -19.44 2.49 -1.91
CA PHE A 175 -19.51 3.91 -1.58
C PHE A 175 -20.91 4.47 -1.82
N ILE A 176 -21.53 4.19 -2.97
CA ILE A 176 -22.92 4.59 -3.26
C ILE A 176 -23.87 4.02 -2.20
N HIS A 177 -23.76 2.73 -1.88
CA HIS A 177 -24.64 2.10 -0.89
C HIS A 177 -24.50 2.72 0.50
N LYS A 178 -23.28 3.07 0.91
CA LYS A 178 -22.99 3.55 2.27
C LYS A 178 -23.14 5.06 2.43
N TYR A 179 -22.83 5.84 1.40
CA TYR A 179 -22.71 7.29 1.46
C TYR A 179 -23.65 8.03 0.49
N GLY A 180 -24.33 7.30 -0.41
CA GLY A 180 -25.24 7.87 -1.42
C GLY A 180 -24.55 8.37 -2.68
N GLU A 181 -23.23 8.55 -2.64
CA GLU A 181 -22.42 9.02 -3.77
C GLU A 181 -21.02 8.36 -3.74
N SER A 182 -20.28 8.52 -4.85
CA SER A 182 -18.93 7.97 -5.00
C SER A 182 -18.02 8.98 -5.68
N ASP A 183 -16.89 9.29 -5.02
CA ASP A 183 -15.77 10.05 -5.57
C ASP A 183 -14.46 9.28 -5.31
N LEU A 184 -14.32 8.09 -5.93
CA LEU A 184 -13.14 7.25 -5.74
C LEU A 184 -11.86 7.91 -6.23
N CYS A 185 -11.92 8.63 -7.37
CA CYS A 185 -10.74 9.29 -7.92
C CYS A 185 -10.31 10.50 -7.08
N GLY A 186 -11.24 11.33 -6.59
CA GLY A 186 -10.88 12.40 -5.66
C GLY A 186 -10.43 11.86 -4.30
N ALA A 187 -10.96 10.72 -3.85
CA ALA A 187 -10.45 10.04 -2.65
C ALA A 187 -9.00 9.54 -2.83
N LEU A 188 -8.61 9.10 -4.03
CA LEU A 188 -7.24 8.73 -4.37
C LEU A 188 -6.32 9.96 -4.42
N GLU A 189 -6.75 11.05 -5.03
CA GLU A 189 -5.98 12.31 -5.07
C GLU A 189 -5.70 12.84 -3.66
N ARG A 190 -6.71 12.86 -2.79
CA ARG A 190 -6.56 13.24 -1.37
C ARG A 190 -5.67 12.27 -0.58
N ALA A 191 -5.54 11.03 -1.05
CA ALA A 191 -4.68 10.01 -0.47
C ALA A 191 -3.29 9.95 -1.14
N GLU A 192 -2.92 10.99 -1.89
CA GLU A 192 -1.61 11.11 -2.56
C GLU A 192 -1.37 10.03 -3.63
N ALA A 193 -2.44 9.59 -4.32
CA ALA A 193 -2.38 8.73 -5.50
C ALA A 193 -2.99 9.37 -6.77
N PRO A 194 -2.55 10.59 -7.18
CA PRO A 194 -3.17 11.34 -8.27
C PRO A 194 -2.95 10.72 -9.66
N ARG A 195 -1.81 10.05 -9.92
CA ARG A 195 -1.55 9.45 -11.24
C ARG A 195 -2.44 8.24 -11.46
N PHE A 196 -2.62 7.42 -10.44
CA PHE A 196 -3.54 6.29 -10.52
C PHE A 196 -4.98 6.77 -10.66
N ALA A 197 -5.39 7.81 -9.93
CA ALA A 197 -6.70 8.45 -10.11
C ALA A 197 -6.90 8.94 -11.55
N HIS A 198 -5.91 9.61 -12.13
CA HIS A 198 -5.93 10.05 -13.52
C HIS A 198 -6.08 8.86 -14.47
N TYR A 199 -5.29 7.79 -14.28
CA TYR A 199 -5.39 6.59 -15.11
C TYR A 199 -6.80 5.98 -15.09
N LEU A 200 -7.42 5.86 -13.90
CA LEU A 200 -8.79 5.36 -13.79
C LEU A 200 -9.78 6.21 -14.59
N ARG A 201 -9.73 7.54 -14.45
CA ARG A 201 -10.62 8.48 -15.16
C ARG A 201 -10.52 8.39 -16.67
N HIS A 202 -9.34 8.13 -17.20
CA HIS A 202 -9.10 8.19 -18.64
C HIS A 202 -9.07 6.81 -19.34
N HIS A 203 -8.82 5.73 -18.61
CA HIS A 203 -8.59 4.42 -19.21
C HIS A 203 -9.45 3.28 -18.65
N ILE A 204 -10.14 3.49 -17.53
CA ILE A 204 -11.02 2.47 -16.93
C ILE A 204 -12.47 2.95 -16.95
N ILE A 205 -12.76 4.08 -16.31
CA ILE A 205 -14.14 4.60 -16.15
C ILE A 205 -14.87 4.78 -17.49
N PRO A 206 -14.26 5.34 -18.55
CA PRO A 206 -14.95 5.55 -19.84
C PRO A 206 -15.33 4.25 -20.57
N HIS A 207 -14.89 3.10 -20.07
CA HIS A 207 -15.12 1.78 -20.67
C HIS A 207 -15.93 0.86 -19.74
N LEU A 208 -16.44 1.39 -18.63
CA LEU A 208 -17.35 0.64 -17.76
C LEU A 208 -18.71 0.47 -18.47
N PRO A 209 -19.41 -0.66 -18.26
CA PRO A 209 -20.77 -0.81 -18.72
C PRO A 209 -21.69 0.20 -18.01
N GLU A 210 -22.65 0.75 -18.75
CA GLU A 210 -23.75 1.58 -18.20
C GLU A 210 -24.65 0.79 -17.24
#